data_AF-A0A6J1D7K1-F1
#
_entry.id   AF-A0A6J1D7K1-F1
#
_cell.length_a   1.000
_cell.length_b   1.000
_cell.length_c   1.000
_cell.angle_alpha   90.00
_cell.angle_beta   90.00
_cell.angle_gamma   90.00
#
_symmetry.space_group_name_H-M   'P 1'
#
loop_
_entity.id
_entity.type
_entity.pdbx_description
1 polymer ?
#
loop_
_entity_poly.entity_id
_entity_poly.type
_entity_poly.pdbx_seq_one_letter_code
_entity_poly.pdbx_strand_id
1 'polypeptide(L)'
;MVAIGGNSLPGFVRPSLHQHSLSAPAFGSARFPAVISFGSRVILRAEVENKDSRAVIVNGLGKRECDCETEFDATLGNGHAVNSGPNLGVLSTVGNSTNIKWHDCSVGKLERQSLLKQKGCVVWITGLSGSGKSSVACALSQSLHRMGKLAYILDGDNVRHGLNRDLGFKAEDRAENIRRIGEVAKLFADAGVICIASLISPYRRDRDACRAILPDGYFIEVFMDISLEVCEARDSKGLYKLARAGKIKGFTGIDDPYELPLNCEIVLNGGSPCEMAEKVMSYLEENGFLQA
;
A
#
# COMPACT_ATOMS: atom_id res chain seq x y z
N MET A 1 25.04 -15.70 -74.14
CA MET A 1 25.84 -16.75 -73.48
C MET A 1 25.22 -16.94 -72.09
N VAL A 2 24.03 -17.54 -71.93
CA VAL A 2 23.58 -18.95 -72.07
C VAL A 2 24.39 -19.94 -71.24
N ALA A 3 23.69 -20.49 -70.21
CA ALA A 3 23.71 -21.87 -69.66
C ALA A 3 23.58 -21.79 -68.11
N ILE A 4 22.41 -21.97 -67.45
CA ILE A 4 21.45 -23.09 -67.34
C ILE A 4 21.88 -24.17 -66.32
N GLY A 5 20.99 -24.41 -65.34
CA GLY A 5 20.82 -25.67 -64.58
C GLY A 5 20.90 -25.48 -63.06
N GLY A 6 19.91 -25.75 -62.21
CA GLY A 6 18.65 -26.49 -62.35
C GLY A 6 18.52 -27.54 -61.23
N ASN A 7 17.40 -27.51 -60.49
CA ASN A 7 16.80 -28.57 -59.65
C ASN A 7 17.45 -28.82 -58.26
N SER A 8 16.74 -29.10 -57.15
CA SER A 8 15.32 -29.39 -56.89
C SER A 8 15.11 -29.51 -55.37
N LEU A 9 14.01 -28.97 -54.84
CA LEU A 9 13.37 -29.42 -53.57
C LEU A 9 12.51 -30.66 -53.86
N PRO A 10 12.36 -31.61 -52.92
CA PRO A 10 11.13 -31.61 -52.12
C PRO A 10 11.26 -32.22 -50.70
N GLY A 11 10.21 -32.08 -49.88
CA GLY A 11 9.81 -33.16 -48.97
C GLY A 11 9.71 -32.83 -47.48
N PHE A 12 8.54 -32.38 -47.06
CA PHE A 12 8.05 -32.42 -45.68
C PHE A 12 7.60 -33.87 -45.37
N VAL A 13 8.18 -34.55 -44.37
CA VAL A 13 7.69 -35.83 -43.85
C VAL A 13 7.85 -35.89 -42.32
N ARG A 14 6.74 -36.10 -41.61
CA ARG A 14 6.68 -36.42 -40.17
C ARG A 14 7.15 -37.86 -39.92
N PRO A 15 7.82 -38.17 -38.79
CA PRO A 15 7.87 -39.53 -38.28
C PRO A 15 6.76 -39.78 -37.24
N SER A 16 6.06 -40.87 -37.48
CA SER A 16 5.03 -41.49 -36.66
C SER A 16 5.59 -42.23 -35.44
N LEU A 17 4.74 -42.32 -34.42
CA LEU A 17 4.85 -43.12 -33.21
C LEU A 17 5.18 -44.60 -33.47
N HIS A 18 6.10 -45.17 -32.70
CA HIS A 18 6.14 -46.61 -32.42
C HIS A 18 5.99 -46.87 -30.92
N GLN A 19 5.03 -47.75 -30.63
CA GLN A 19 4.59 -48.22 -29.33
C GLN A 19 5.62 -49.19 -28.73
N HIS A 20 5.91 -49.04 -27.43
CA HIS A 20 6.25 -50.18 -26.58
C HIS A 20 5.26 -50.24 -25.42
N SER A 21 4.55 -51.36 -25.38
CA SER A 21 3.58 -51.80 -24.40
C SER A 21 4.25 -52.20 -23.08
N LEU A 22 3.84 -51.59 -21.97
CA LEU A 22 3.90 -52.21 -20.65
C LEU A 22 2.57 -51.99 -19.94
N SER A 23 2.00 -53.12 -19.53
CA SER A 23 0.69 -53.30 -18.90
C SER A 23 0.61 -52.70 -17.49
N ALA A 24 -0.52 -52.05 -17.20
CA ALA A 24 -0.92 -51.62 -15.86
C ALA A 24 -1.60 -52.75 -15.07
N PRO A 25 -1.55 -52.76 -13.72
CA PRO A 25 -2.62 -53.31 -12.91
C PRO A 25 -3.70 -52.26 -12.61
N ALA A 26 -4.90 -52.78 -12.41
CA ALA A 26 -6.18 -52.10 -12.39
C ALA A 26 -6.59 -51.55 -11.01
N PHE A 27 -7.83 -51.00 -11.00
CA PHE A 27 -8.67 -50.48 -9.90
C PHE A 27 -8.45 -49.00 -9.58
N GLY A 28 -9.46 -48.12 -9.57
CA GLY A 28 -10.89 -48.29 -9.74
C GLY A 28 -11.56 -46.91 -9.72
N SER A 29 -12.64 -46.79 -10.50
CA SER A 29 -13.43 -45.57 -10.71
C SER A 29 -14.25 -45.16 -9.49
N ALA A 30 -14.33 -43.85 -9.22
CA ALA A 30 -15.47 -43.28 -8.50
C ALA A 30 -15.93 -41.99 -9.20
N ARG A 31 -17.21 -42.01 -9.61
CA ARG A 31 -17.97 -40.91 -10.20
C ARG A 31 -18.32 -39.88 -9.13
N PHE A 32 -18.28 -38.60 -9.49
CA PHE A 32 -18.92 -37.53 -8.71
C PHE A 32 -20.44 -37.54 -8.95
N PRO A 33 -21.27 -37.49 -7.90
CA PRO A 33 -22.63 -36.99 -8.03
C PRO A 33 -22.77 -35.58 -7.44
N ALA A 34 -23.42 -34.73 -8.23
CA ALA A 34 -24.40 -33.70 -7.91
C ALA A 34 -24.34 -32.91 -6.59
N VAL A 35 -24.52 -31.60 -6.77
CA VAL A 35 -24.97 -30.59 -5.81
C VAL A 35 -26.14 -31.10 -4.95
N ILE A 36 -25.97 -31.04 -3.63
CA ILE A 36 -27.06 -31.02 -2.64
C ILE A 36 -26.71 -29.94 -1.61
N SER A 37 -27.49 -28.85 -1.61
CA SER A 37 -27.62 -27.92 -0.50
C SER A 37 -28.52 -28.57 0.56
N PHE A 38 -28.11 -28.59 1.83
CA PHE A 38 -29.01 -28.53 3.00
C PHE A 38 -28.18 -28.36 4.28
N GLY A 39 -28.59 -27.38 5.11
CA GLY A 39 -28.63 -27.52 6.57
C GLY A 39 -27.32 -27.65 7.33
N SER A 40 -26.96 -26.57 8.01
CA SER A 40 -26.11 -26.54 9.20
C SER A 40 -26.22 -27.77 10.13
N ARG A 41 -25.11 -28.50 10.30
CA ARG A 41 -24.82 -29.35 11.48
C ARG A 41 -23.34 -29.77 11.47
N VAL A 42 -22.55 -29.20 12.38
CA VAL A 42 -21.23 -29.75 12.75
C VAL A 42 -21.46 -30.61 13.99
N ILE A 43 -21.17 -31.91 13.88
CA ILE A 43 -21.14 -32.84 15.01
C ILE A 43 -19.69 -32.90 15.50
N LEU A 44 -19.41 -32.36 16.69
CA LEU A 44 -18.15 -32.56 17.39
C LEU A 44 -18.25 -33.85 18.20
N ARG A 45 -17.37 -34.83 17.92
CA ARG A 45 -17.09 -35.95 18.84
C ARG A 45 -16.04 -35.47 19.85
N ALA A 46 -16.42 -35.38 21.12
CA ALA A 46 -15.49 -35.28 22.23
C ALA A 46 -15.55 -36.61 23.00
N GLU A 47 -14.42 -37.30 23.12
CA GLU A 47 -14.22 -38.36 24.11
C GLU A 47 -13.81 -37.70 25.43
N VAL A 48 -14.52 -38.00 26.51
CA VAL A 48 -14.10 -37.67 27.87
C VAL A 48 -14.37 -38.89 28.76
N GLU A 49 -13.33 -39.36 29.43
CA GLU A 49 -13.42 -40.33 30.52
C GLU A 49 -13.09 -39.65 31.86
N ASN A 50 -14.08 -39.65 32.77
CA ASN A 50 -14.06 -39.56 34.24
C ASN A 50 -13.21 -38.49 34.97
N LYS A 51 -13.59 -37.92 36.12
CA LYS A 51 -14.71 -38.03 37.07
C LYS A 51 -14.61 -36.77 37.96
N ASP A 52 -15.73 -36.33 38.53
CA ASP A 52 -15.87 -35.31 39.59
C ASP A 52 -15.58 -33.84 39.23
N SER A 53 -16.65 -33.09 38.88
CA SER A 53 -17.13 -31.91 39.65
C SER A 53 -18.08 -31.02 38.82
N ARG A 54 -19.34 -30.93 39.29
CA ARG A 54 -20.43 -29.94 39.00
C ARG A 54 -20.37 -29.11 37.70
N ALA A 55 -21.18 -29.50 36.71
CA ALA A 55 -21.60 -28.64 35.62
C ALA A 55 -22.81 -27.77 36.03
N VAL A 56 -22.67 -26.45 35.90
CA VAL A 56 -23.78 -25.49 35.92
C VAL A 56 -24.39 -25.47 34.52
N ILE A 57 -25.69 -25.77 34.42
CA ILE A 57 -26.44 -25.68 33.16
C ILE A 57 -26.70 -24.21 32.86
N VAL A 58 -26.15 -23.69 31.76
CA VAL A 58 -26.53 -22.39 31.21
C VAL A 58 -27.26 -22.64 29.88
N ASN A 59 -28.58 -22.64 29.93
CA ASN A 59 -29.42 -22.55 28.73
C ASN A 59 -29.44 -21.10 28.26
N GLY A 60 -28.93 -20.82 27.06
CA GLY A 60 -28.98 -19.49 26.47
C GLY A 60 -28.55 -19.50 25.00
N LEU A 61 -29.47 -19.80 24.10
CA LEU A 61 -29.36 -19.46 22.68
C LEU A 61 -29.49 -17.93 22.55
N GLY A 62 -28.37 -17.23 22.71
CA GLY A 62 -28.28 -15.80 22.40
C GLY A 62 -28.26 -15.60 20.89
N LYS A 63 -29.34 -15.04 20.34
CA LYS A 63 -29.27 -14.29 19.08
C LYS A 63 -28.17 -13.24 19.26
N ARG A 64 -27.19 -13.19 18.36
CA ARG A 64 -26.37 -11.99 18.21
C ARG A 64 -27.23 -10.95 17.51
N GLU A 65 -27.99 -10.20 18.31
CA GLU A 65 -28.47 -8.89 17.90
C GLU A 65 -27.25 -7.97 17.77
N CYS A 66 -27.22 -7.20 16.69
CA CYS A 66 -26.26 -6.13 16.52
C CYS A 66 -26.75 -4.98 17.41
N ASP A 67 -26.25 -4.94 18.64
CA ASP A 67 -26.54 -3.86 19.58
C ASP A 67 -25.82 -2.60 19.09
N CYS A 68 -26.47 -1.89 18.18
CA CYS A 68 -26.09 -0.56 17.74
C CYS A 68 -26.75 0.51 18.62
N GLU A 69 -26.73 0.32 19.95
CA GLU A 69 -27.12 1.34 20.91
C GLU A 69 -26.19 1.27 22.12
N THR A 70 -25.17 2.13 22.14
CA THR A 70 -24.52 2.52 23.40
C THR A 70 -24.11 3.98 23.40
N GLU A 71 -24.22 4.52 24.60
CA GLU A 71 -24.27 5.92 24.99
C GLU A 71 -23.06 6.76 24.58
N PHE A 72 -23.35 8.01 24.23
CA PHE A 72 -22.40 9.01 23.76
C PHE A 72 -21.68 9.64 24.97
N ASP A 73 -20.44 9.26 25.25
CA ASP A 73 -19.55 10.07 26.08
C ASP A 73 -18.83 11.10 25.19
N ALA A 74 -19.39 12.30 25.14
CA ALA A 74 -18.94 13.41 24.32
C ALA A 74 -17.72 14.12 24.91
N THR A 75 -16.59 13.45 25.10
CA THR A 75 -15.37 14.12 25.60
C THR A 75 -14.05 13.78 24.89
N LEU A 76 -14.06 12.91 23.87
CA LEU A 76 -12.86 12.61 23.07
C LEU A 76 -13.11 12.85 21.57
N GLY A 77 -13.10 14.12 21.19
CA GLY A 77 -13.30 14.54 19.80
C GLY A 77 -12.17 14.09 18.88
N ASN A 78 -12.53 13.53 17.72
CA ASN A 78 -11.64 13.38 16.57
C ASN A 78 -11.01 14.74 16.25
N GLY A 79 -9.69 14.78 16.08
CA GLY A 79 -8.88 15.98 15.80
C GLY A 79 -9.10 16.61 14.42
N HIS A 80 -10.36 16.80 14.02
CA HIS A 80 -10.73 17.81 13.04
C HIS A 80 -11.05 19.10 13.81
N ALA A 81 -10.74 20.27 13.24
CA ALA A 81 -11.15 21.54 13.81
C ALA A 81 -12.69 21.58 13.89
N VAL A 82 -13.24 21.21 15.05
CA VAL A 82 -14.68 21.19 15.31
C VAL A 82 -15.09 22.60 15.72
N ASN A 83 -15.81 23.29 14.82
CA ASN A 83 -16.74 24.33 15.26
C ASN A 83 -17.77 23.64 16.17
N SER A 84 -17.67 23.89 17.46
CA SER A 84 -18.53 23.34 18.51
C SER A 84 -19.94 23.93 18.41
N GLY A 85 -20.82 23.21 17.72
CA GLY A 85 -22.26 23.47 17.68
C GLY A 85 -23.04 22.16 17.47
N PRO A 86 -24.28 22.05 17.98
CA PRO A 86 -25.09 20.84 17.86
C PRO A 86 -25.31 20.51 16.37
N ASN A 87 -25.18 19.23 16.06
CA ASN A 87 -25.06 18.63 14.72
C ASN A 87 -26.36 18.75 13.90
N LEU A 88 -26.69 19.98 13.47
CA LEU A 88 -27.86 20.27 12.64
C LEU A 88 -27.48 20.21 11.16
N GLY A 89 -27.35 19.01 10.61
CA GLY A 89 -27.53 18.71 9.17
C GLY A 89 -26.90 19.64 8.13
N VAL A 90 -25.76 20.28 8.39
CA VAL A 90 -25.18 21.24 7.45
C VAL A 90 -24.49 20.50 6.30
N LEU A 91 -25.03 20.68 5.09
CA LEU A 91 -24.34 20.28 3.86
C LEU A 91 -23.09 21.16 3.69
N SER A 92 -21.94 20.53 3.47
CA SER A 92 -20.68 21.21 3.20
C SER A 92 -20.41 21.31 1.69
N THR A 93 -19.65 22.34 1.32
CA THR A 93 -19.06 22.51 -0.01
C THR A 93 -17.55 22.45 0.15
N VAL A 94 -16.89 21.51 -0.54
CA VAL A 94 -15.44 21.34 -0.52
C VAL A 94 -14.93 21.36 -1.95
N GLY A 95 -14.24 22.44 -2.32
CA GLY A 95 -13.85 22.68 -3.71
C GLY A 95 -15.06 22.71 -4.63
N ASN A 96 -15.05 21.86 -5.67
CA ASN A 96 -16.17 21.74 -6.62
C ASN A 96 -17.28 20.78 -6.15
N SER A 97 -17.09 20.06 -5.04
CA SER A 97 -18.08 19.12 -4.50
C SER A 97 -19.09 19.88 -3.63
N THR A 98 -20.32 20.00 -4.12
CA THR A 98 -21.45 20.61 -3.40
C THR A 98 -22.38 19.55 -2.83
N ASN A 99 -23.15 19.89 -1.79
CA ASN A 99 -24.19 19.02 -1.20
C ASN A 99 -23.65 17.72 -0.58
N ILE A 100 -22.46 17.77 0.02
CA ILE A 100 -21.87 16.62 0.69
C ILE A 100 -22.00 16.75 2.21
N LYS A 101 -22.09 15.62 2.91
CA LYS A 101 -22.07 15.55 4.37
C LYS A 101 -21.07 14.49 4.79
N TRP A 102 -20.25 14.80 5.79
CA TRP A 102 -19.37 13.79 6.38
C TRP A 102 -20.21 12.76 7.15
N HIS A 103 -19.89 11.48 6.95
CA HIS A 103 -20.57 10.38 7.62
C HIS A 103 -19.68 9.84 8.73
N ASP A 104 -20.07 10.10 9.98
CA ASP A 104 -19.37 9.58 11.14
C ASP A 104 -19.69 8.09 11.37
N CYS A 105 -18.68 7.35 11.85
CA CYS A 105 -18.78 5.95 12.24
C CYS A 105 -18.44 5.81 13.73
N SER A 106 -19.07 4.86 14.43
CA SER A 106 -18.80 4.60 15.85
C SER A 106 -17.38 4.11 16.13
N VAL A 107 -16.72 3.49 15.15
CA VAL A 107 -15.30 3.11 15.26
C VAL A 107 -14.44 4.25 14.71
N GLY A 108 -13.81 4.99 15.61
CA GLY A 108 -12.93 6.11 15.30
C GLY A 108 -11.46 5.73 15.14
N LYS A 109 -10.61 6.76 15.07
CA LYS A 109 -9.16 6.61 14.89
C LYS A 109 -8.52 5.94 16.10
N LEU A 110 -8.92 6.30 17.32
CA LEU A 110 -8.31 5.79 18.54
C LEU A 110 -8.58 4.30 18.74
N GLU A 111 -9.79 3.85 18.43
CA GLU A 111 -10.20 2.44 18.51
C GLU A 111 -9.38 1.59 17.53
N ARG A 112 -9.18 2.08 16.29
CA ARG A 112 -8.34 1.40 15.29
C ARG A 112 -6.89 1.32 15.72
N GLN A 113 -6.34 2.42 16.24
CA GLN A 113 -4.95 2.45 16.74
C GLN A 113 -4.76 1.50 17.93
N SER A 114 -5.71 1.47 18.86
CA SER A 114 -5.70 0.55 20.01
C SER A 114 -5.73 -0.92 19.55
N LEU A 115 -6.61 -1.25 18.59
CA LEU A 115 -6.70 -2.59 18.01
C LEU A 115 -5.38 -3.03 17.36
N LEU A 116 -4.73 -2.14 16.60
CA LEU A 116 -3.48 -2.42 15.91
C LEU A 116 -2.23 -2.27 16.80
N LYS A 117 -2.38 -1.73 18.03
CA LYS A 117 -1.27 -1.41 18.95
C LYS A 117 -0.19 -0.55 18.27
N GLN A 118 -0.63 0.43 17.47
CA GLN A 118 0.22 1.39 16.76
C GLN A 118 -0.59 2.64 16.40
N LYS A 119 0.10 3.74 16.12
CA LYS A 119 -0.53 4.95 15.57
C LYS A 119 -0.28 5.01 14.07
N GLY A 120 -1.34 5.32 13.32
CA GLY A 120 -1.20 5.53 11.87
C GLY A 120 -0.51 6.85 11.60
N CYS A 121 0.38 6.86 10.61
CA CYS A 121 1.13 8.04 10.17
C CYS A 121 1.54 7.90 8.71
N VAL A 122 2.06 8.98 8.13
CA VAL A 122 2.59 9.00 6.77
C VAL A 122 4.09 9.21 6.81
N VAL A 123 4.83 8.20 6.36
CA VAL A 123 6.26 8.30 6.05
C VAL A 123 6.37 8.68 4.58
N TRP A 124 6.71 9.93 4.30
CA TRP A 124 6.79 10.48 2.95
C TRP A 124 8.24 10.52 2.46
N ILE A 125 8.64 9.53 1.68
CA ILE A 125 9.99 9.42 1.14
C ILE A 125 10.09 10.16 -0.20
N THR A 126 10.85 11.25 -0.22
CA THR A 126 11.08 12.12 -1.39
C THR A 126 12.54 12.09 -1.85
N GLY A 127 12.80 12.25 -3.14
CA GLY A 127 14.15 12.21 -3.71
C GLY A 127 14.20 12.00 -5.21
N LEU A 128 15.36 12.21 -5.82
CA LEU A 128 15.61 11.98 -7.25
C LEU A 128 15.34 10.53 -7.68
N SER A 129 15.06 10.30 -8.95
CA SER A 129 15.00 8.94 -9.50
C SER A 129 16.33 8.21 -9.24
N GLY A 130 16.32 6.92 -8.90
CA GLY A 130 17.56 6.20 -8.57
C GLY A 130 18.21 6.50 -7.20
N SER A 131 17.64 7.40 -6.40
CA SER A 131 18.17 7.70 -5.05
C SER A 131 18.02 6.53 -4.06
N GLY A 132 17.07 5.61 -4.29
CA GLY A 132 16.86 4.42 -3.46
C GLY A 132 15.55 4.39 -2.67
N LYS A 133 14.63 5.32 -2.92
CA LYS A 133 13.32 5.43 -2.21
C LYS A 133 12.58 4.10 -2.05
N SER A 134 12.30 3.41 -3.16
CA SER A 134 11.54 2.14 -3.13
C SER A 134 12.30 1.04 -2.38
N SER A 135 13.64 1.04 -2.41
CA SER A 135 14.46 0.10 -1.64
C SER A 135 14.36 0.35 -0.14
N VAL A 136 14.44 1.62 0.29
CA VAL A 136 14.25 1.99 1.70
C VAL A 136 12.82 1.71 2.16
N ALA A 137 11.81 2.04 1.34
CA ALA A 137 10.41 1.74 1.64
C ALA A 137 10.17 0.25 1.87
N CYS A 138 10.75 -0.61 1.03
CA CYS A 138 10.66 -2.05 1.16
C CYS A 138 11.36 -2.56 2.43
N ALA A 139 12.60 -2.11 2.70
CA ALA A 139 13.33 -2.48 3.90
C ALA A 139 12.61 -2.04 5.20
N LEU A 140 12.06 -0.82 5.20
CA LEU A 140 11.24 -0.29 6.30
C LEU A 140 10.00 -1.14 6.52
N SER A 141 9.25 -1.44 5.46
CA SER A 141 8.05 -2.28 5.55
C SER A 141 8.36 -3.68 6.07
N GLN A 142 9.50 -4.27 5.69
CA GLN A 142 9.94 -5.57 6.21
C GLN A 142 10.28 -5.51 7.70
N SER A 143 10.95 -4.46 8.15
CA SER A 143 11.26 -4.25 9.57
C SER A 143 10.00 -4.04 10.41
N LEU A 144 9.06 -3.21 9.96
CA LEU A 144 7.75 -3.02 10.61
C LEU A 144 6.97 -4.33 10.70
N HIS A 145 6.93 -5.11 9.60
CA HIS A 145 6.25 -6.39 9.58
C HIS A 145 6.83 -7.38 10.60
N ARG A 146 8.16 -7.47 10.72
CA ARG A 146 8.83 -8.33 11.72
C ARG A 146 8.49 -7.94 13.16
N MET A 147 8.13 -6.68 13.41
CA MET A 147 7.70 -6.19 14.72
C MET A 147 6.17 -6.31 14.94
N GLY A 148 5.45 -6.96 14.02
CA GLY A 148 3.99 -7.09 14.08
C GLY A 148 3.25 -5.79 13.81
N LYS A 149 3.89 -4.82 13.13
CA LYS A 149 3.29 -3.54 12.76
C LYS A 149 2.73 -3.60 11.34
N LEU A 150 1.56 -3.00 11.16
CA LEU A 150 0.88 -2.91 9.88
C LEU A 150 1.35 -1.67 9.12
N ALA A 151 1.99 -1.90 7.98
CA ALA A 151 2.44 -0.86 7.07
C ALA A 151 1.98 -1.15 5.65
N TYR A 152 1.86 -0.10 4.84
CA TYR A 152 1.51 -0.23 3.42
C TYR A 152 2.27 0.77 2.57
N ILE A 153 2.80 0.32 1.42
CA ILE A 153 3.61 1.15 0.53
C ILE A 153 2.75 1.71 -0.61
N LEU A 154 2.75 3.03 -0.77
CA LEU A 154 2.27 3.74 -1.95
C LEU A 154 3.47 4.17 -2.81
N ASP A 155 3.86 3.31 -3.76
CA ASP A 155 4.95 3.62 -4.69
C ASP A 155 4.43 4.37 -5.93
N GLY A 156 5.16 5.40 -6.35
CA GLY A 156 4.78 6.27 -7.47
C GLY A 156 4.56 5.54 -8.79
N ASP A 157 5.28 4.46 -9.07
CA ASP A 157 5.08 3.67 -10.29
C ASP A 157 3.85 2.76 -10.13
N ASN A 158 3.69 2.11 -8.97
CA ASN A 158 2.57 1.20 -8.70
C ASN A 158 1.22 1.90 -8.78
N VAL A 159 1.09 3.08 -8.18
CA VAL A 159 -0.18 3.84 -8.17
C VAL A 159 -0.58 4.26 -9.59
N ARG A 160 0.40 4.49 -10.48
CA ARG A 160 0.16 4.83 -11.91
C ARG A 160 -0.35 3.66 -12.75
N HIS A 161 -0.26 2.43 -12.27
CA HIS A 161 -0.93 1.29 -12.91
C HIS A 161 -2.44 1.21 -12.59
N GLY A 162 -2.92 1.96 -11.60
CA GLY A 162 -4.30 1.90 -11.10
C GLY A 162 -4.94 3.28 -10.94
N LEU A 163 -4.90 3.80 -9.71
CA LEU A 163 -5.57 5.04 -9.31
C LEU A 163 -5.18 6.25 -10.16
N ASN A 164 -3.92 6.33 -10.57
CA ASN A 164 -3.36 7.50 -11.29
C ASN A 164 -2.98 7.17 -12.74
N ARG A 165 -3.60 6.14 -13.35
CA ARG A 165 -3.30 5.73 -14.74
C ARG A 165 -3.69 6.75 -15.81
N ASP A 166 -4.57 7.69 -15.46
CA ASP A 166 -5.02 8.80 -16.31
C ASP A 166 -4.02 9.96 -16.36
N LEU A 167 -3.03 10.00 -15.46
CA LEU A 167 -2.10 11.11 -15.32
C LEU A 167 -0.80 10.87 -16.09
N GLY A 168 -0.39 11.87 -16.86
CA GLY A 168 0.93 11.91 -17.50
C GLY A 168 2.04 12.38 -16.53
N PHE A 169 3.05 13.03 -17.11
CA PHE A 169 4.25 13.52 -16.41
C PHE A 169 4.46 15.03 -16.57
N LYS A 170 3.45 15.78 -16.99
CA LYS A 170 3.49 17.25 -16.96
C LYS A 170 3.43 17.76 -15.51
N ALA A 171 3.75 19.04 -15.29
CA ALA A 171 3.77 19.63 -13.96
C ALA A 171 2.40 19.52 -13.27
N GLU A 172 1.32 19.81 -13.98
CA GLU A 172 -0.06 19.69 -13.51
C GLU A 172 -0.45 18.24 -13.17
N ASP A 173 -0.06 17.27 -14.00
CA ASP A 173 -0.31 15.85 -13.76
C ASP A 173 0.48 15.33 -12.55
N ARG A 174 1.68 15.86 -12.33
CA ARG A 174 2.50 15.56 -11.15
C ARG A 174 1.87 16.11 -9.89
N ALA A 175 1.42 17.36 -9.92
CA ALA A 175 0.73 17.98 -8.80
C ALA A 175 -0.53 17.18 -8.42
N GLU A 176 -1.36 16.80 -9.41
CA GLU A 176 -2.54 15.97 -9.17
C GLU A 176 -2.18 14.56 -8.67
N ASN A 177 -1.11 13.95 -9.19
CA ASN A 177 -0.61 12.66 -8.72
C ASN A 177 -0.22 12.72 -7.24
N ILE A 178 0.51 13.76 -6.84
CA ILE A 178 0.90 13.96 -5.43
C ILE A 178 -0.33 14.25 -4.57
N ARG A 179 -1.25 15.10 -5.02
CA ARG A 179 -2.49 15.41 -4.29
C ARG A 179 -3.32 14.15 -4.02
N ARG A 180 -3.57 13.31 -5.04
CA ARG A 180 -4.33 12.05 -4.87
C ARG A 180 -3.64 11.11 -3.88
N ILE A 181 -2.32 10.97 -3.98
CA ILE A 181 -1.57 10.08 -3.09
C ILE A 181 -1.52 10.62 -1.67
N GLY A 182 -1.44 11.94 -1.47
CA GLY A 182 -1.55 12.58 -0.17
C GLY A 182 -2.88 12.25 0.52
N GLU A 183 -4.00 12.38 -0.19
CA GLU A 183 -5.32 12.03 0.36
C GLU A 183 -5.45 10.54 0.68
N VAL A 184 -4.94 9.66 -0.19
CA VAL A 184 -4.93 8.21 0.09
C VAL A 184 -4.05 7.89 1.29
N ALA A 185 -2.87 8.50 1.40
CA ALA A 185 -1.97 8.31 2.53
C ALA A 185 -2.61 8.77 3.85
N LYS A 186 -3.35 9.88 3.82
CA LYS A 186 -4.16 10.35 4.94
C LYS A 186 -5.22 9.32 5.35
N LEU A 187 -5.94 8.70 4.41
CA LEU A 187 -6.90 7.64 4.71
C LEU A 187 -6.24 6.42 5.38
N PHE A 188 -5.05 6.01 4.92
CA PHE A 188 -4.30 4.93 5.57
C PHE A 188 -3.86 5.30 6.99
N ALA A 189 -3.35 6.51 7.20
CA ALA A 189 -2.97 6.98 8.52
C ALA A 189 -4.18 7.09 9.47
N ASP A 190 -5.34 7.54 8.97
CA ASP A 190 -6.60 7.55 9.74
C ASP A 190 -7.09 6.14 10.08
N ALA A 191 -6.83 5.16 9.21
CA ALA A 191 -7.09 3.74 9.46
C ALA A 191 -6.14 3.11 10.51
N GLY A 192 -5.14 3.85 11.02
CA GLY A 192 -4.14 3.36 11.96
C GLY A 192 -2.93 2.68 11.29
N VAL A 193 -2.83 2.72 9.95
CA VAL A 193 -1.73 2.11 9.19
C VAL A 193 -0.55 3.08 9.09
N ILE A 194 0.68 2.55 9.18
CA ILE A 194 1.90 3.30 8.83
C ILE A 194 2.01 3.31 7.30
N CYS A 195 1.57 4.39 6.67
CA CYS A 195 1.59 4.55 5.24
C CYS A 195 2.96 5.05 4.77
N ILE A 196 3.62 4.29 3.89
CA ILE A 196 4.93 4.64 3.34
C ILE A 196 4.74 5.10 1.90
N ALA A 197 4.78 6.40 1.67
CA ALA A 197 4.67 6.98 0.34
C ALA A 197 6.07 7.15 -0.27
N SER A 198 6.36 6.46 -1.38
CA SER A 198 7.68 6.46 -2.04
C SER A 198 7.57 7.10 -3.42
N LEU A 199 7.87 8.41 -3.51
CA LEU A 199 7.61 9.23 -4.68
C LEU A 199 8.78 10.16 -4.99
N ILE A 200 8.92 10.59 -6.25
CA ILE A 200 9.85 11.68 -6.53
C ILE A 200 9.36 12.96 -5.85
N SER A 201 8.07 13.27 -5.94
CA SER A 201 7.43 14.47 -5.34
C SER A 201 8.29 15.74 -5.46
N PRO A 202 8.65 16.15 -6.69
CA PRO A 202 9.74 17.11 -6.91
C PRO A 202 9.44 18.52 -6.41
N TYR A 203 8.17 18.93 -6.40
CA TYR A 203 7.77 20.29 -6.05
C TYR A 203 7.45 20.39 -4.55
N ARG A 204 8.08 21.33 -3.87
CA ARG A 204 7.93 21.53 -2.43
C ARG A 204 6.50 21.88 -2.06
N ARG A 205 5.87 22.76 -2.84
CA ARG A 205 4.47 23.18 -2.61
C ARG A 205 3.50 22.00 -2.51
N ASP A 206 3.74 20.92 -3.27
CA ASP A 206 2.85 19.77 -3.30
C ASP A 206 3.09 18.88 -2.08
N ARG A 207 4.36 18.72 -1.66
CA ARG A 207 4.69 18.04 -0.41
C ARG A 207 4.14 18.78 0.80
N ASP A 208 4.26 20.10 0.82
CA ASP A 208 3.71 20.97 1.87
C ASP A 208 2.18 20.87 1.93
N ALA A 209 1.50 20.80 0.77
CA ALA A 209 0.06 20.58 0.72
C ALA A 209 -0.35 19.21 1.29
N CYS A 210 0.42 18.14 0.98
CA CYS A 210 0.20 16.84 1.60
C CYS A 210 0.45 16.84 3.11
N ARG A 211 1.46 17.58 3.59
CA ARG A 211 1.72 17.75 5.02
C ARG A 211 0.53 18.45 5.72
N ALA A 212 0.01 19.52 5.12
CA ALA A 212 -1.03 20.36 5.70
C ALA A 212 -2.40 19.67 5.89
N ILE A 213 -2.67 18.56 5.21
CA ILE A 213 -3.93 17.81 5.37
C ILE A 213 -3.90 16.79 6.52
N LEU A 214 -2.73 16.58 7.14
CA LEU A 214 -2.54 15.72 8.31
C LEU A 214 -2.36 16.54 9.60
N PRO A 215 -2.66 15.96 10.78
CA PRO A 215 -2.31 16.57 12.06
C PRO A 215 -0.79 16.76 12.22
N ASP A 216 -0.39 17.75 13.01
CA ASP A 216 1.02 18.03 13.28
C ASP A 216 1.76 16.79 13.81
N GLY A 217 2.93 16.52 13.23
CA GLY A 217 3.77 15.36 13.54
C GLY A 217 3.35 14.04 12.89
N TYR A 218 2.18 13.94 12.23
CA TYR A 218 1.73 12.70 11.57
C TYR A 218 2.22 12.55 10.13
N PHE A 219 2.85 13.58 9.57
CA PHE A 219 3.53 13.56 8.28
C PHE A 219 5.03 13.68 8.50
N ILE A 220 5.77 12.63 8.14
CA ILE A 220 7.19 12.46 8.38
C ILE A 220 7.88 12.48 7.03
N GLU A 221 8.41 13.62 6.63
CA GLU A 221 9.13 13.78 5.38
C GLU A 221 10.56 13.25 5.51
N VAL A 222 10.86 12.25 4.70
CA VAL A 222 12.15 11.57 4.63
C VAL A 222 12.82 11.96 3.32
N PHE A 223 13.86 12.77 3.40
CA PHE A 223 14.61 13.22 2.24
C PHE A 223 15.76 12.26 1.91
N MET A 224 15.72 11.66 0.72
CA MET A 224 16.84 10.93 0.14
C MET A 224 17.83 11.91 -0.49
N ASP A 225 18.79 12.40 0.30
CA ASP A 225 19.83 13.34 -0.12
C ASP A 225 20.98 12.62 -0.83
N ILE A 226 20.67 12.18 -2.05
CA ILE A 226 21.62 11.50 -2.94
C ILE A 226 21.81 12.37 -4.17
N SER A 227 23.07 12.70 -4.48
CA SER A 227 23.40 13.61 -5.58
C SER A 227 22.90 13.08 -6.94
N LEU A 228 22.68 14.01 -7.86
CA LEU A 228 22.24 13.68 -9.22
C LEU A 228 23.27 12.76 -9.92
N GLU A 229 24.56 13.02 -9.73
CA GLU A 229 25.64 12.24 -10.34
C GLU A 229 25.62 10.79 -9.89
N VAL A 230 25.36 10.53 -8.59
CA VAL A 230 25.21 9.17 -8.06
C VAL A 230 23.95 8.50 -8.61
N CYS A 231 22.85 9.25 -8.71
CA CYS A 231 21.60 8.74 -9.28
C CYS A 231 21.76 8.38 -10.77
N GLU A 232 22.43 9.22 -11.55
CA GLU A 232 22.77 9.00 -12.96
C GLU A 232 23.74 7.84 -13.14
N ALA A 233 24.72 7.68 -12.26
CA ALA A 233 25.64 6.54 -12.30
C ALA A 233 24.92 5.21 -12.06
N ARG A 234 23.91 5.20 -11.18
CA ARG A 234 23.11 4.00 -10.88
C ARG A 234 22.18 3.62 -12.03
N ASP A 235 21.45 4.61 -12.58
CA ASP A 235 20.49 4.50 -13.68
C ASP A 235 19.81 3.13 -13.85
N SER A 236 19.26 2.59 -12.76
CA SER A 236 18.79 1.19 -12.69
C SER A 236 17.66 0.86 -13.67
N LYS A 237 16.95 1.89 -14.15
CA LYS A 237 15.85 1.80 -15.12
C LYS A 237 16.23 2.32 -16.51
N GLY A 238 17.47 2.79 -16.72
CA GLY A 238 17.90 3.39 -18.00
C GLY A 238 17.28 4.75 -18.31
N LEU A 239 16.57 5.36 -17.36
CA LEU A 239 15.77 6.58 -17.57
C LEU A 239 16.64 7.81 -17.73
N TYR A 240 17.78 7.89 -17.02
CA TYR A 240 18.70 9.01 -17.15
C TYR A 240 19.35 9.03 -18.54
N LYS A 241 19.78 7.87 -19.07
CA LYS A 241 20.29 7.75 -20.44
C LYS A 241 19.24 8.20 -21.47
N LEU A 242 17.99 7.80 -21.29
CA LEU A 242 16.90 8.20 -22.19
C LEU A 242 16.59 9.70 -22.12
N ALA A 243 16.63 10.30 -20.93
CA ALA A 243 16.44 11.73 -20.73
C ALA A 243 17.59 12.55 -21.35
N ARG A 244 18.85 12.15 -21.10
CA ARG A 244 20.04 12.78 -21.71
C ARG A 244 20.04 12.67 -23.24
N ALA A 245 19.47 11.60 -23.79
CA ALA A 245 19.28 11.42 -25.24
C ALA A 245 18.05 12.16 -25.81
N GLY A 246 17.31 12.92 -25.00
CA GLY A 246 16.12 13.68 -25.41
C GLY A 246 14.88 12.83 -25.71
N LYS A 247 14.90 11.54 -25.36
CA LYS A 247 13.77 10.62 -25.58
C LYS A 247 12.68 10.74 -24.52
N ILE A 248 13.05 11.23 -23.34
CA ILE A 248 12.12 11.58 -22.25
C ILE A 248 12.29 13.07 -21.99
N LYS A 249 11.18 13.82 -21.99
CA LYS A 249 11.14 15.25 -21.66
C LYS A 249 10.55 15.45 -20.27
N GLY A 250 10.95 16.53 -19.61
CA GLY A 250 10.53 16.89 -18.26
C GLY A 250 11.00 15.89 -17.20
N PHE A 251 12.15 15.27 -17.37
CA PHE A 251 12.74 14.35 -16.41
C PHE A 251 13.37 15.12 -15.24
N THR A 252 12.93 14.78 -14.03
CA THR A 252 13.35 15.46 -12.79
C THR A 252 14.87 15.37 -12.58
N GLY A 253 15.49 16.52 -12.33
CA GLY A 253 16.94 16.67 -12.17
C GLY A 253 17.70 16.88 -13.48
N ILE A 254 17.05 16.73 -14.64
CA ILE A 254 17.67 16.96 -15.96
C ILE A 254 17.06 18.20 -16.63
N ASP A 255 15.77 18.14 -16.96
CA ASP A 255 15.02 19.22 -17.64
C ASP A 255 13.71 19.59 -16.91
N ASP A 256 13.49 19.04 -15.71
CA ASP A 256 12.46 19.46 -14.74
C ASP A 256 13.10 19.58 -13.34
N PRO A 257 12.78 20.60 -12.52
CA PRO A 257 13.47 20.83 -11.25
C PRO A 257 13.13 19.78 -10.19
N TYR A 258 14.04 19.63 -9.23
CA TYR A 258 13.78 18.96 -7.95
C TYR A 258 14.02 19.98 -6.83
N GLU A 259 12.97 20.34 -6.10
CA GLU A 259 13.03 21.32 -5.02
C GLU A 259 13.30 20.61 -3.70
N LEU A 260 14.51 20.79 -3.17
CA LEU A 260 14.94 20.19 -1.91
C LEU A 260 13.98 20.57 -0.75
N PRO A 261 13.64 19.63 0.14
CA PRO A 261 12.95 19.95 1.40
C PRO A 261 13.76 20.94 2.24
N LEU A 262 13.08 21.88 2.90
CA LEU A 262 13.75 22.86 3.77
C LEU A 262 13.77 22.42 5.24
N ASN A 263 12.73 21.72 5.69
CA ASN A 263 12.53 21.31 7.07
C ASN A 263 11.96 19.89 7.14
N CYS A 264 12.65 18.92 6.53
CA CYS A 264 12.23 17.52 6.62
C CYS A 264 12.65 16.89 7.96
N GLU A 265 11.84 15.95 8.45
CA GLU A 265 12.07 15.25 9.72
C GLU A 265 13.32 14.36 9.67
N ILE A 266 13.61 13.74 8.52
CA ILE A 266 14.72 12.78 8.38
C ILE A 266 15.47 13.04 7.08
N VAL A 267 16.80 13.07 7.12
CA VAL A 267 17.68 13.11 5.95
C VAL A 267 18.48 11.82 5.84
N LEU A 268 18.49 11.20 4.66
CA LEU A 268 19.18 9.95 4.35
C LEU A 268 20.25 10.19 3.26
N ASN A 269 21.52 10.20 3.68
CA ASN A 269 22.65 10.59 2.83
C ASN A 269 23.41 9.39 2.21
N GLY A 270 22.81 8.19 2.23
CA GLY A 270 23.42 6.95 1.76
C GLY A 270 23.60 5.90 2.84
N GLY A 271 24.16 4.75 2.44
CA GLY A 271 24.19 3.51 3.21
C GLY A 271 23.38 2.40 2.51
N SER A 272 23.32 1.24 3.15
CA SER A 272 22.41 0.17 2.73
C SER A 272 20.95 0.55 2.98
N PRO A 273 19.99 -0.03 2.23
CA PRO A 273 18.57 0.18 2.48
C PRO A 273 18.14 -0.15 3.91
N CYS A 274 18.76 -1.16 4.53
CA CYS A 274 18.47 -1.56 5.91
C CYS A 274 18.91 -0.49 6.92
N GLU A 275 20.14 0.01 6.83
CA GLU A 275 20.65 1.07 7.73
C GLU A 275 19.83 2.36 7.61
N MET A 276 19.43 2.71 6.38
CA MET A 276 18.54 3.87 6.15
C MET A 276 17.15 3.64 6.72
N ALA A 277 16.59 2.44 6.58
CA ALA A 277 15.30 2.09 7.17
C ALA A 277 15.33 2.07 8.70
N GLU A 278 16.44 1.64 9.31
CA GLU A 278 16.65 1.68 10.76
C GLU A 278 16.56 3.10 11.33
N LYS A 279 17.12 4.10 10.63
CA LYS A 279 16.96 5.52 11.04
C LYS A 279 15.50 5.96 11.08
N VAL A 280 14.71 5.55 10.08
CA VAL A 280 13.28 5.84 10.04
C VAL A 280 12.54 5.09 11.14
N MET A 281 12.90 3.83 11.40
CA MET A 281 12.35 3.05 12.51
C MET A 281 12.60 3.68 13.87
N SER A 282 13.83 4.12 14.15
CA SER A 282 14.18 4.81 15.40
C SER A 282 13.34 6.07 15.59
N TYR A 283 13.18 6.88 14.54
CA TYR A 283 12.32 8.06 14.59
C TYR A 283 10.86 7.70 14.94
N LEU A 284 10.31 6.66 14.31
CA LEU A 284 8.94 6.21 14.58
C LEU A 284 8.76 5.73 16.03
N GLU A 285 9.77 5.06 16.58
CA GLU A 285 9.79 4.59 17.97
C GLU A 285 9.87 5.76 18.96
N GLU A 286 10.83 6.67 18.77
CA GLU A 286 11.06 7.84 19.62
C GLU A 286 9.83 8.77 19.67
N ASN A 287 9.10 8.87 18.56
CA ASN A 287 7.88 9.67 18.48
C ASN A 287 6.60 8.89 18.83
N GLY A 288 6.73 7.65 19.29
CA GLY A 288 5.62 6.86 19.84
C GLY A 288 4.58 6.42 18.81
N PHE A 289 4.97 6.22 17.55
CA PHE A 289 4.10 5.66 16.51
C PHE A 289 3.98 4.13 16.59
N LEU A 290 4.97 3.46 17.17
CA LEU A 290 5.01 2.00 17.25
C LEU A 290 4.25 1.43 18.45
N GLN A 291 3.45 2.25 19.14
CA GLN A 291 2.61 1.86 20.27
C GLN A 291 1.33 2.73 20.30
N ALA A 292 0.24 2.17 20.83
CA ALA A 292 -1.03 2.86 21.03
C ALA A 292 -1.56 2.61 22.44
#